data_AF-A0A978VAQ9-F1
#
_entry.id   AF-A0A978VAQ9-F1
#
_cell.length_a   1.000
_cell.length_b   1.000
_cell.length_c   1.000
_cell.angle_alpha   90.00
_cell.angle_beta   90.00
_cell.angle_gamma   90.00
#
_symmetry.space_group_name_H-M   'P 1'
#
loop_
_entity.id
_entity.type
_entity.pdbx_description
1 polymer ?
#
loop_
_entity_poly.entity_id
_entity_poly.type
_entity_poly.pdbx_seq_one_letter_code
_entity_poly.pdbx_strand_id
1 'polypeptide(L)'
;MYTIKVANDPRTSNRIVTYRPPKNIISQLELISLWEKKIGRNFNRVHISEQEIIKLSETLPYPQNVQISILHAIFVKGDLMNFEVGEDILEASKLYPDLKYTSIDQLLDIFLVNPPKPVLAAF
;
A
#
# COMPACT_ATOMS: atom_id res chain seq x y z
N MET A 1 9.54 -15.39 -1.75
CA MET A 1 8.31 -14.69 -2.18
C MET A 1 7.13 -15.26 -1.42
N TYR A 2 6.36 -14.45 -0.70
CA TYR A 2 5.26 -14.92 0.14
C TYR A 2 4.18 -15.67 -0.66
N THR A 3 3.78 -15.13 -1.80
CA THR A 3 2.70 -15.69 -2.63
C THR A 3 2.92 -17.14 -3.03
N ILE A 4 4.14 -17.52 -3.42
CA ILE A 4 4.45 -18.91 -3.77
C ILE A 4 4.45 -19.82 -2.55
N LYS A 5 4.90 -19.33 -1.38
CA LYS A 5 4.80 -20.11 -0.14
C LYS A 5 3.33 -20.34 0.24
N VAL A 6 2.52 -19.28 0.22
CA VAL A 6 1.07 -19.33 0.50
C VAL A 6 0.36 -20.31 -0.45
N ALA A 7 0.67 -20.27 -1.76
CA ALA A 7 0.04 -21.17 -2.73
C ALA A 7 0.31 -22.66 -2.46
N ASN A 8 1.42 -22.99 -1.79
CA ASN A 8 1.86 -24.36 -1.52
C ASN A 8 1.73 -24.77 -0.04
N ASP A 9 1.10 -23.95 0.80
CA ASP A 9 0.95 -24.20 2.23
C ASP A 9 -0.45 -24.70 2.55
N PRO A 10 -0.63 -25.94 3.03
CA PRO A 10 -1.94 -26.48 3.38
C PRO A 10 -2.70 -25.61 4.41
N ARG A 11 -1.99 -24.85 5.27
CA ARG A 11 -2.60 -23.98 6.28
C ARG A 11 -3.40 -22.81 5.67
N THR A 12 -3.10 -22.43 4.43
CA THR A 12 -3.73 -21.31 3.73
C THR A 12 -4.77 -21.76 2.69
N SER A 13 -5.00 -23.07 2.55
CA SER A 13 -6.01 -23.61 1.62
C SER A 13 -7.41 -23.12 1.99
N ASN A 14 -8.13 -22.55 1.02
CA ASN A 14 -9.48 -21.98 1.20
C ASN A 14 -9.57 -20.91 2.31
N ARG A 15 -8.49 -20.16 2.54
CA ARG A 15 -8.42 -19.08 3.53
C ARG A 15 -8.08 -17.75 2.87
N ILE A 16 -8.52 -16.65 3.47
CA ILE A 16 -8.07 -15.31 3.09
C ILE A 16 -6.69 -15.09 3.72
N VAL A 17 -5.73 -14.68 2.89
CA VAL A 17 -4.38 -14.32 3.34
C VAL A 17 -4.12 -12.86 3.02
N THR A 18 -3.76 -12.09 4.04
CA THR A 18 -3.39 -10.68 3.92
C THR A 18 -1.90 -10.47 4.14
N TYR A 19 -1.32 -9.48 3.46
CA TYR A 19 0.10 -9.13 3.58
C TYR A 19 0.19 -7.79 4.30
N ARG A 20 0.28 -7.85 5.64
CA ARG A 20 0.36 -6.66 6.50
C ARG A 20 1.61 -6.73 7.39
N PRO A 21 2.82 -6.78 6.80
CA PRO A 21 4.04 -6.79 7.60
C PRO A 21 4.15 -5.49 8.42
N PRO A 22 4.43 -5.56 9.73
CA PRO A 22 4.39 -4.39 10.61
C PRO A 22 5.27 -3.21 10.18
N LYS A 23 6.44 -3.46 9.56
CA LYS A 23 7.35 -2.37 9.10
C LYS A 23 6.93 -1.73 7.77
N ASN A 24 5.78 -2.14 7.22
CA ASN A 24 5.24 -1.62 5.97
C ASN A 24 3.86 -0.95 6.15
N ILE A 25 3.46 -0.70 7.39
CA ILE A 25 2.26 0.08 7.70
C ILE A 25 2.69 1.54 7.88
N ILE A 26 2.10 2.45 7.09
CA ILE A 26 2.44 3.87 7.10
C ILE A 26 1.27 4.71 6.60
N SER A 27 1.14 5.95 7.06
CA SER A 27 0.28 6.97 6.47
C SER A 27 0.98 7.76 5.37
N GLN A 28 0.21 8.49 4.54
CA GLN A 28 0.79 9.38 3.52
C GLN A 28 1.72 10.44 4.11
N LEU A 29 1.35 11.02 5.26
CA LEU A 29 2.13 12.08 5.90
C LEU A 29 3.46 11.56 6.47
N GLU A 30 3.45 10.37 7.06
CA GLU A 30 4.68 9.72 7.54
C GLU A 30 5.59 9.33 6.36
N LEU A 31 5.02 8.81 5.27
CA LEU A 31 5.77 8.46 4.07
C LEU A 31 6.45 9.69 3.45
N ILE A 32 5.73 10.79 3.30
CA ILE A 32 6.28 12.06 2.80
C ILE A 32 7.39 12.54 3.74
N SER A 33 7.15 12.56 5.06
CA SER A 33 8.15 13.04 6.03
C SER A 33 9.42 12.18 6.03
N LEU A 34 9.27 10.86 5.90
CA LEU A 34 10.40 9.93 5.79
C LEU A 34 11.18 10.16 4.48
N TRP A 35 10.46 10.42 3.38
CA TRP A 35 11.08 10.73 2.11
C TRP A 35 11.84 12.06 2.14
N GLU A 36 11.23 13.13 2.68
CA GLU A 36 11.86 14.45 2.87
C GLU A 36 13.16 14.35 3.67
N LYS A 37 13.15 13.54 4.75
CA LYS A 37 14.34 13.25 5.56
C LYS A 37 15.43 12.57 4.73
N LYS A 38 15.07 11.58 3.91
CA LYS A 38 16.03 10.83 3.08
C LYS A 38 16.68 11.68 1.99
N ILE A 39 15.94 12.60 1.38
CA ILE A 39 16.46 13.47 0.31
C ILE A 39 17.01 14.81 0.80
N GLY A 40 16.81 15.15 2.08
CA GLY A 40 17.24 16.43 2.66
C GLY A 40 16.48 17.66 2.12
N ARG A 41 15.23 17.47 1.67
CA ARG A 41 14.41 18.52 1.06
C ARG A 41 12.95 18.38 1.49
N ASN A 42 12.31 19.51 1.77
CA ASN A 42 10.88 19.58 2.07
C ASN A 42 10.04 19.83 0.80
N PHE A 43 8.82 19.31 0.79
CA PHE A 43 7.81 19.52 -0.24
C PHE A 43 6.70 20.46 0.24
N ASN A 44 6.07 21.17 -0.70
CA ASN A 44 4.80 21.83 -0.42
C ASN A 44 3.68 20.78 -0.40
N ARG A 45 3.04 20.58 0.75
CA ARG A 45 2.00 19.56 0.95
C ARG A 45 0.62 20.12 0.59
N VAL A 46 0.15 19.84 -0.61
CA VAL A 46 -1.20 20.21 -1.06
C VAL A 46 -2.18 19.10 -0.69
N HIS A 47 -3.22 19.45 0.07
CA HIS A 47 -4.26 18.53 0.47
C HIS A 47 -5.48 18.70 -0.44
N ILE A 48 -6.10 17.57 -0.81
CA ILE A 48 -7.35 17.51 -1.57
C ILE A 48 -8.42 16.99 -0.60
N SER A 49 -9.56 17.67 -0.54
CA SER A 49 -10.66 17.25 0.34
C SER A 49 -11.28 15.94 -0.12
N GLU A 50 -11.86 15.15 0.80
CA GLU A 50 -12.59 13.93 0.44
C GLU A 50 -13.73 14.26 -0.54
N GLN A 51 -14.46 15.36 -0.31
CA GLN A 51 -15.56 15.77 -1.19
C GLN A 51 -15.10 16.05 -2.62
N GLU A 52 -13.91 16.64 -2.78
CA GLU A 52 -13.33 16.90 -4.09
C GLU A 52 -12.91 15.60 -4.79
N ILE A 53 -12.31 14.66 -4.07
CA ILE A 53 -11.98 13.32 -4.60
C ILE A 53 -13.25 12.60 -5.07
N ILE A 54 -14.33 12.62 -4.28
CA ILE A 54 -15.62 12.04 -4.65
C ILE A 54 -16.16 12.70 -5.92
N LYS A 55 -16.18 14.03 -5.97
CA LYS A 55 -16.63 14.76 -7.16
C LYS A 55 -15.82 14.40 -8.40
N LEU A 56 -14.49 14.27 -8.27
CA LEU A 56 -13.63 13.84 -9.38
C LEU A 56 -13.96 12.42 -9.85
N SER A 57 -14.28 11.51 -8.93
CA SER A 57 -14.70 10.14 -9.27
C SER A 57 -16.02 10.08 -10.05
N GLU A 58 -16.92 11.04 -9.84
CA GLU A 58 -18.21 11.11 -10.54
C GLU A 58 -18.12 11.83 -11.90
N THR A 59 -17.13 12.71 -12.07
CA THR A 59 -17.07 13.64 -13.21
C THR A 59 -15.99 13.33 -14.24
N LEU A 60 -14.92 12.63 -13.86
CA LEU A 60 -13.87 12.24 -14.79
C LEU A 60 -14.33 11.11 -15.72
N PRO A 61 -13.82 11.06 -16.96
CA PRO A 61 -14.10 9.95 -17.87
C PRO A 61 -13.41 8.66 -17.38
N TYR A 62 -13.83 7.55 -17.97
CA TYR A 62 -13.13 6.28 -17.85
C TYR A 62 -11.78 6.32 -18.60
N PRO A 63 -10.68 5.77 -18.05
CA PRO A 63 -10.57 5.06 -16.76
C PRO A 63 -10.18 5.94 -15.55
N GLN A 64 -10.07 7.26 -15.71
CA GLN A 64 -9.58 8.15 -14.66
C GLN A 64 -10.47 8.16 -13.41
N ASN A 65 -11.79 8.05 -13.59
CA ASN A 65 -12.71 7.90 -12.45
C ASN A 65 -12.38 6.69 -11.57
N VAL A 66 -12.06 5.54 -12.17
CA VAL A 66 -11.67 4.32 -11.45
C VAL A 66 -10.40 4.55 -10.65
N GLN A 67 -9.41 5.22 -11.23
CA GLN A 67 -8.15 5.55 -10.55
C GLN A 67 -8.39 6.43 -9.32
N ILE A 68 -9.23 7.46 -9.44
CA ILE A 68 -9.58 8.34 -8.31
C ILE A 68 -10.35 7.56 -7.23
N SER A 69 -11.29 6.69 -7.59
CA SER A 69 -12.00 5.85 -6.64
C SER A 69 -11.07 4.91 -5.87
N ILE A 70 -10.04 4.36 -6.54
CA ILE A 70 -9.02 3.52 -5.88
C ILE A 70 -8.20 4.35 -4.89
N LEU A 71 -7.77 5.56 -5.25
CA LEU A 71 -7.05 6.45 -4.34
C LEU A 71 -7.91 6.82 -3.12
N HIS A 72 -9.21 7.07 -3.31
CA HIS A 72 -10.14 7.32 -2.21
C HIS A 72 -10.24 6.13 -1.25
N ALA A 73 -10.48 4.93 -1.76
CA ALA A 73 -10.57 3.71 -0.96
C ALA A 73 -9.29 3.46 -0.14
N ILE A 74 -8.12 3.58 -0.77
CA ILE A 74 -6.83 3.28 -0.12
C ILE A 74 -6.44 4.37 0.87
N PHE A 75 -6.47 5.64 0.45
CA PHE A 75 -5.80 6.73 1.15
C PHE A 75 -6.72 7.64 1.97
N VAL A 76 -8.03 7.56 1.76
CA VAL A 76 -9.03 8.35 2.50
C VAL A 76 -9.85 7.44 3.42
N LYS A 77 -10.47 6.37 2.88
CA LYS A 77 -11.21 5.39 3.69
C LYS A 77 -10.30 4.47 4.48
N GLY A 78 -9.08 4.25 4.01
CA GLY A 78 -8.13 3.35 4.65
C GLY A 78 -8.55 1.89 4.53
N ASP A 79 -9.22 1.49 3.44
CA ASP A 79 -9.81 0.15 3.27
C ASP A 79 -8.78 -0.99 3.35
N LEU A 80 -7.50 -0.68 3.17
CA LEU A 80 -6.41 -1.64 3.35
C LEU A 80 -6.05 -1.90 4.82
N MET A 81 -6.55 -1.10 5.77
CA MET A 81 -6.20 -1.15 7.21
C MET A 81 -7.40 -0.95 8.17
N ASN A 82 -8.58 -0.58 7.68
CA ASN A 82 -9.77 -0.29 8.50
C ASN A 82 -10.53 -1.54 9.00
N PHE A 83 -9.87 -2.70 9.02
CA PHE A 83 -10.42 -3.95 9.52
C PHE A 83 -9.41 -4.73 10.34
N GLU A 84 -9.89 -5.45 11.35
CA GLU A 84 -9.06 -6.31 12.18
C GLU A 84 -8.71 -7.62 11.47
N VAL A 85 -7.46 -8.06 11.63
CA VAL A 85 -7.04 -9.39 11.18
C VAL A 85 -7.46 -10.40 12.24
N GLY A 86 -8.71 -10.85 12.15
CA GLY A 86 -9.29 -11.87 13.01
C GLY A 86 -8.92 -13.31 12.61
N GLU A 87 -9.56 -14.29 13.25
CA GLU A 87 -9.23 -15.72 13.06
C GLU A 87 -9.38 -16.20 11.61
N ASP A 88 -10.30 -15.62 10.84
CA ASP A 88 -10.57 -16.01 9.46
C ASP A 88 -9.53 -15.51 8.45
N ILE A 89 -8.72 -14.51 8.83
CA ILE A 89 -7.74 -13.87 7.95
C ILE A 89 -6.33 -14.20 8.46
N LEU A 90 -5.55 -14.88 7.63
CA LEU A 90 -4.16 -15.20 7.95
C LEU A 90 -3.24 -14.07 7.51
N GLU A 91 -2.28 -13.70 8.35
CA GLU A 91 -1.24 -12.72 7.99
C GLU A 91 0.05 -13.43 7.58
N ALA A 92 0.54 -13.15 6.37
CA ALA A 92 1.65 -13.89 5.78
C ALA A 92 2.97 -13.75 6.54
N SER A 93 3.29 -12.57 7.08
CA SER A 93 4.54 -12.37 7.84
C SER A 93 4.56 -13.14 9.17
N LYS A 94 3.39 -13.39 9.77
CA LYS A 94 3.22 -14.29 10.94
C LYS A 94 3.35 -15.77 10.57
N LEU A 95 2.86 -16.17 9.39
CA LEU A 95 2.95 -17.57 8.93
C LEU A 95 4.36 -18.02 8.56
N TYR A 96 5.21 -17.07 8.14
CA TYR A 96 6.57 -17.33 7.68
C TYR A 96 7.57 -16.34 8.31
N PRO A 97 7.84 -16.42 9.62
CA PRO A 97 8.69 -15.46 10.32
C PRO A 97 10.14 -15.44 9.80
N ASP A 98 10.60 -16.53 9.18
CA ASP A 98 11.95 -16.62 8.60
C ASP A 98 12.10 -15.87 7.27
N LEU A 99 10.98 -15.54 6.61
CA LEU A 99 11.04 -14.75 5.38
C LEU A 99 11.21 -13.27 5.71
N LYS A 100 12.38 -12.75 5.37
CA LYS A 100 12.64 -11.31 5.43
C LYS A 100 11.91 -10.61 4.29
N TYR A 101 11.19 -9.55 4.63
CA TYR A 101 10.57 -8.64 3.68
C TYR A 101 11.30 -7.29 3.69
N THR A 102 11.25 -6.58 2.56
CA THR A 102 11.79 -5.23 2.44
C THR A 102 10.89 -4.24 3.19
N SER A 103 11.44 -3.53 4.17
CA SER A 103 10.70 -2.47 4.89
C SER A 103 10.48 -1.25 4.01
N ILE A 104 9.58 -0.33 4.40
CA ILE A 104 9.43 0.96 3.70
C ILE A 104 10.74 1.75 3.71
N ASP A 105 11.46 1.76 4.82
CA ASP A 105 12.75 2.46 4.92
C ASP A 105 13.76 1.96 3.88
N GLN A 106 13.89 0.63 3.75
CA GLN A 106 14.74 -0.01 2.74
C GLN A 106 14.21 0.21 1.32
N LEU A 107 12.88 0.22 1.13
CA LEU A 107 12.28 0.51 -0.16
C LEU A 107 12.67 1.92 -0.61
N LEU A 108 12.58 2.92 0.26
CA LEU A 108 12.98 4.28 -0.08
C LEU A 108 14.47 4.40 -0.38
N ASP A 109 15.35 3.60 0.25
CA ASP A 109 16.77 3.54 -0.13
C ASP A 109 16.97 3.00 -1.54
N ILE A 110 16.16 2.02 -1.96
CA ILE A 110 16.15 1.55 -3.36
C ILE A 110 15.74 2.70 -4.29
N PHE A 111 14.71 3.48 -3.93
CA PHE A 111 14.28 4.63 -4.73
C PHE A 111 15.33 5.77 -4.81
N LEU A 112 16.21 5.91 -3.81
CA LEU A 112 17.32 6.86 -3.85
C LEU A 112 18.40 6.45 -4.85
N VAL A 113 18.72 5.16 -4.91
CA VAL A 113 19.88 4.65 -5.66
C VAL A 113 19.52 4.19 -7.07
N ASN A 114 18.44 3.42 -7.19
CA ASN A 114 18.01 2.79 -8.43
C ASN A 114 16.48 2.62 -8.46
N PRO A 115 15.72 3.70 -8.65
CA PRO A 115 14.27 3.64 -8.61
C PRO A 115 13.72 2.78 -9.77
N PRO A 116 12.80 1.84 -9.48
CA PRO A 116 12.12 1.11 -10.55
C PRO A 116 11.30 2.07 -11.41
N LYS A 117 11.12 1.74 -12.69
CA LYS A 117 10.30 2.56 -13.60
C LYS A 117 8.84 2.56 -13.13
N PRO A 118 8.16 3.71 -13.11
CA PRO A 118 6.72 3.76 -12.88
C PRO A 118 5.97 2.90 -13.92
N VAL A 119 4.93 2.20 -13.47
CA VAL A 119 4.07 1.37 -14.32
C VAL A 119 2.63 1.84 -14.18
N LEU A 120 1.90 1.84 -15.28
CA LEU A 120 0.47 2.14 -15.30
C LEU A 120 -0.31 0.83 -15.32
N ALA A 121 -1.25 0.68 -14.39
CA ALA A 121 -2.20 -0.42 -14.44
C ALA A 121 -3.15 -0.23 -15.63
N ALA A 122 -3.46 -1.32 -16.32
CA ALA A 122 -4.55 -1.34 -17.28
C ALA A 122 -5.87 -1.39 -16.52
N PHE A 123 -6.83 -0.57 -16.96
CA PHE A 123 -8.20 -0.55 -16.46
C PHE A 123 -9.13 -0.82 -17.65
#